data_AF-A0A0P9CVE1-F1
#
_entry.id   AF-A0A0P9CVE1-F1
#
_cell.length_a   1.000
_cell.length_b   1.000
_cell.length_c   1.000
_cell.angle_alpha   90.00
_cell.angle_beta   90.00
_cell.angle_gamma   90.00
#
_symmetry.space_group_name_H-M   'P 1'
#
loop_
_entity.id
_entity.type
_entity.pdbx_description
1 polymer ?
#
loop_
_entity_poly.entity_id
_entity_poly.type
_entity_poly.pdbx_seq_one_letter_code
_entity_poly.pdbx_strand_id
1 'polypeptide(L)'
;LQALLQAIADFTGSTVPAAPIASEVRAELERILQLPALEREYAADPAGPISDVAWGGMLSWACVHALGKLDTPTDYAEQSRTWIDEWRLGQIITDVLYALGADEPRAWQTLQLVKQMTSYQEWFRAPELRQPARLVEALLADSDVQQLLRINRYQGVLWFDKGAFDTLLTQLLRVALVSLHDGTAAAGDPSIAECAALIAQVQAAAENAGYQVDKLRTLGQG
;
A
#
# COMPACT_ATOMS: atom_id res chain seq x y z
N LEU A 1 -6.49 16.04 12.63
CA LEU A 1 -6.97 14.67 12.39
C LEU A 1 -8.25 14.34 13.17
N GLN A 2 -8.27 14.38 14.51
CA GLN A 2 -9.48 14.06 15.28
C GLN A 2 -10.72 14.87 14.87
N ALA A 3 -10.58 16.19 14.66
CA ALA A 3 -11.69 17.03 14.18
C ALA A 3 -12.18 16.65 12.78
N LEU A 4 -11.28 16.20 11.89
CA LEU A 4 -11.63 15.70 10.55
C LEU A 4 -12.42 14.40 10.67
N LEU A 5 -11.92 13.43 11.45
CA LEU A 5 -12.58 12.15 11.66
C LEU A 5 -13.95 12.32 12.34
N GLN A 6 -14.07 13.29 13.26
CA GLN A 6 -15.36 13.63 13.86
C GLN A 6 -16.33 14.20 12.82
N ALA A 7 -15.88 15.13 11.98
CA ALA A 7 -16.73 15.68 10.92
C ALA A 7 -17.18 14.59 9.92
N ILE A 8 -16.31 13.62 9.61
CA ILE A 8 -16.66 12.48 8.76
C ILE A 8 -17.68 11.58 9.49
N ALA A 9 -17.48 11.30 10.78
CA ALA A 9 -18.42 10.51 11.57
C ALA A 9 -19.82 11.15 11.60
N ASP A 10 -19.88 12.47 11.80
CA ASP A 10 -21.13 13.23 11.80
C ASP A 10 -21.80 13.20 10.42
N PHE A 11 -21.01 13.26 9.34
CA PHE A 11 -21.50 13.20 7.95
C PHE A 11 -22.03 11.81 7.56
N THR A 12 -21.37 10.73 7.99
CA THR A 12 -21.78 9.36 7.70
C THR A 12 -22.82 8.80 8.68
N GLY A 13 -23.12 9.52 9.76
CA GLY A 13 -23.98 9.03 10.83
C GLY A 13 -23.33 7.92 11.66
N SER A 14 -22.00 7.84 11.66
CA SER A 14 -21.23 6.84 12.39
C SER A 14 -21.41 6.96 13.89
N THR A 15 -21.57 5.82 14.56
CA THR A 15 -21.47 5.73 16.03
C THR A 15 -20.08 5.31 16.52
N VAL A 16 -19.13 5.08 15.60
CA VAL A 16 -17.76 4.68 15.94
C VAL A 16 -17.00 5.89 16.48
N PRO A 17 -16.36 5.79 17.66
CA PRO A 17 -15.60 6.90 18.20
C PRO A 17 -14.39 7.23 17.33
N ALA A 18 -14.24 8.51 16.96
CA ALA A 18 -13.14 8.99 16.11
C ALA A 18 -11.77 9.02 16.83
N ALA A 19 -11.75 9.11 18.16
CA ALA A 19 -10.52 9.32 18.93
C ALA A 19 -9.51 8.15 18.86
N PRO A 20 -9.92 6.87 18.98
CA PRO A 20 -9.02 5.74 18.77
C PRO A 20 -8.37 5.73 17.39
N ILE A 21 -9.16 5.95 16.33
CA ILE A 21 -8.67 6.02 14.94
C ILE A 21 -7.66 7.17 14.79
N ALA A 22 -7.96 8.34 15.37
CA ALA A 22 -7.03 9.48 15.34
C ALA A 22 -5.70 9.21 16.07
N SER A 23 -5.72 8.39 17.13
CA SER A 23 -4.53 8.01 17.88
C SER A 23 -3.67 7.02 17.09
N GLU A 24 -4.31 6.04 16.45
CA GLU A 24 -3.66 5.07 15.58
C GLU A 24 -2.92 5.75 14.42
N VAL A 25 -3.62 6.57 13.65
CA VAL A 25 -3.04 7.30 12.51
C VAL A 25 -1.92 8.25 12.96
N ARG A 26 -2.00 8.83 14.16
CA ARG A 26 -0.90 9.64 14.71
C ARG A 26 0.36 8.81 14.94
N ALA A 27 0.22 7.61 15.53
CA ALA A 27 1.35 6.71 15.72
C ALA A 27 1.92 6.22 14.38
N GLU A 28 1.08 6.02 13.36
CA GLU A 28 1.52 5.68 12.00
C GLU A 28 2.26 6.85 11.33
N LEU A 29 1.80 8.09 11.50
CA LEU A 29 2.52 9.27 11.01
C LEU A 29 3.92 9.39 11.63
N GLU A 30 4.05 9.13 12.94
CA GLU A 30 5.36 9.10 13.60
C GLU A 30 6.27 8.02 13.01
N ARG A 31 5.73 6.83 12.69
CA ARG A 31 6.46 5.74 12.04
C ARG A 31 6.82 6.05 10.58
N ILE A 32 5.94 6.74 9.85
CA ILE A 32 6.21 7.20 8.49
C ILE A 32 7.49 8.06 8.47
N LEU A 33 7.67 8.94 9.45
CA LEU A 33 8.90 9.75 9.56
C LEU A 33 10.17 8.93 9.84
N GLN A 34 10.02 7.71 10.37
CA GLN A 34 11.13 6.78 10.62
C GLN A 34 11.38 5.81 9.45
N LEU A 35 10.60 5.87 8.36
CA LEU A 35 10.72 4.95 7.23
C LEU A 35 12.15 4.76 6.72
N PRO A 36 12.97 5.81 6.50
CA PRO A 36 14.34 5.61 6.03
C PRO A 36 15.24 4.82 6.99
N ALA A 37 14.93 4.80 8.29
CA ALA A 37 15.64 3.97 9.27
C ALA A 37 15.11 2.54 9.23
N LEU A 38 13.79 2.37 9.23
CA LEU A 38 13.13 1.07 9.15
C LEU A 38 13.47 0.30 7.86
N GLU A 39 13.51 0.99 6.71
CA GLU A 39 13.91 0.37 5.45
C GLU A 39 15.37 -0.10 5.48
N ARG A 40 16.29 0.64 6.09
CA ARG A 40 17.68 0.21 6.24
C ARG A 40 17.84 -0.99 7.16
N GLU A 41 16.95 -1.14 8.13
CA GLU A 41 16.98 -2.24 9.08
C GLU A 41 16.40 -3.53 8.48
N TYR A 42 15.31 -3.43 7.72
CA TYR A 42 14.54 -4.59 7.30
C TYR A 42 14.53 -4.88 5.80
N ALA A 43 14.64 -3.88 4.93
CA ALA A 43 14.56 -4.10 3.49
C ALA A 43 15.84 -4.75 2.96
N ALA A 44 15.70 -5.73 2.06
CA ALA A 44 16.84 -6.39 1.42
C ALA A 44 17.65 -5.42 0.54
N ASP A 45 16.96 -4.50 -0.13
CA ASP A 45 17.53 -3.37 -0.86
C ASP A 45 16.80 -2.09 -0.43
N PRO A 46 17.34 -1.33 0.54
CA PRO A 46 16.69 -0.13 1.02
C PRO A 46 16.62 0.91 -0.09
N ALA A 47 15.44 1.47 -0.31
CA ALA A 47 15.25 2.55 -1.26
C ALA A 47 16.19 3.72 -0.92
N GLY A 48 16.62 4.45 -1.95
CA GLY A 48 17.34 5.71 -1.77
C GLY A 48 16.48 6.78 -1.06
N PRO A 49 16.97 8.02 -0.97
CA PRO A 49 16.23 9.12 -0.34
C PRO A 49 14.79 9.22 -0.86
N ILE A 50 13.83 9.25 0.06
CA ILE A 50 12.42 9.40 -0.26
C ILE A 50 12.21 10.81 -0.81
N SER A 51 11.84 10.93 -2.08
CA SER A 51 11.50 12.22 -2.71
C SER A 51 10.26 12.86 -2.11
N ASP A 52 10.11 14.18 -2.24
CA ASP A 52 8.95 14.93 -1.75
C ASP A 52 7.61 14.35 -2.22
N VAL A 53 7.50 13.96 -3.49
CA VAL A 53 6.29 13.31 -4.04
C VAL A 53 6.01 11.96 -3.37
N ALA A 54 7.04 11.18 -3.07
CA ALA A 54 6.90 9.90 -2.38
C ALA A 54 6.50 10.09 -0.90
N TRP A 55 7.02 11.13 -0.23
CA TRP A 55 6.52 11.56 1.08
C TRP A 55 5.06 11.98 1.01
N GLY A 56 4.69 12.76 0.00
CA GLY A 56 3.31 13.15 -0.26
C GLY A 56 2.38 11.96 -0.41
N GLY A 57 2.82 10.90 -1.10
CA GLY A 57 2.10 9.63 -1.20
C GLY A 57 1.88 8.93 0.15
N MET A 58 2.95 8.72 0.93
CA MET A 58 2.84 8.08 2.25
C MET A 58 1.94 8.85 3.23
N LEU A 59 2.09 10.18 3.26
CA LEU A 59 1.27 11.05 4.11
C LEU A 59 -0.19 11.09 3.64
N SER A 60 -0.42 11.07 2.33
CA SER A 60 -1.78 10.97 1.77
C SER A 60 -2.43 9.65 2.17
N TRP A 61 -1.70 8.53 2.08
CA TRP A 61 -2.20 7.23 2.52
C TRP A 61 -2.58 7.23 4.01
N ALA A 62 -1.71 7.73 4.89
CA ALA A 62 -2.00 7.83 6.33
C ALA A 62 -3.28 8.62 6.65
N CYS A 63 -3.63 9.61 5.82
CA CYS A 63 -4.86 10.38 6.00
C CYS A 63 -6.13 9.66 5.55
N VAL A 64 -6.04 8.66 4.66
CA VAL A 64 -7.21 8.04 4.01
C VAL A 64 -7.43 6.58 4.37
N HIS A 65 -6.38 5.83 4.72
CA HIS A 65 -6.44 4.37 4.80
C HIS A 65 -7.39 3.84 5.90
N ALA A 66 -7.53 4.58 7.01
CA ALA A 66 -8.35 4.19 8.15
C ALA A 66 -9.75 4.81 8.16
N LEU A 67 -10.12 5.60 7.14
CA LEU A 67 -11.40 6.32 7.16
C LEU A 67 -12.60 5.37 7.24
N GLY A 68 -12.56 4.27 6.50
CA GLY A 68 -13.63 3.27 6.47
C GLY A 68 -13.95 2.64 7.83
N LYS A 69 -13.05 2.75 8.83
CA LYS A 69 -13.33 2.32 10.20
C LYS A 69 -14.50 3.08 10.82
N LEU A 70 -14.84 4.25 10.30
CA LEU A 70 -16.01 5.02 10.71
C LEU A 70 -17.32 4.41 10.18
N ASP A 71 -17.30 3.54 9.18
CA ASP A 71 -18.51 2.87 8.70
C ASP A 71 -18.55 1.42 9.18
N THR A 72 -17.54 0.64 8.82
CA THR A 72 -17.38 -0.75 9.23
C THR A 72 -16.05 -0.94 9.97
N PRO A 73 -16.05 -1.44 11.22
CA PRO A 73 -14.80 -1.71 11.94
C PRO A 73 -13.97 -2.86 11.35
N THR A 74 -14.60 -3.79 10.62
CA THR A 74 -13.96 -4.93 9.94
C THR A 74 -14.01 -4.74 8.43
N ASP A 75 -13.01 -5.24 7.71
CA ASP A 75 -12.92 -5.14 6.24
C ASP A 75 -13.02 -3.68 5.71
N TYR A 76 -12.61 -2.73 6.55
CA TYR A 76 -12.68 -1.29 6.30
C TYR A 76 -11.79 -0.79 5.16
N ALA A 77 -10.86 -1.61 4.69
CA ALA A 77 -9.90 -1.26 3.66
C ALA A 77 -10.59 -0.94 2.33
N GLU A 78 -11.56 -1.76 1.92
CA GLU A 78 -12.35 -1.54 0.71
C GLU A 78 -13.18 -0.27 0.82
N GLN A 79 -13.82 -0.04 1.97
CA GLN A 79 -14.61 1.17 2.20
C GLN A 79 -13.74 2.45 2.15
N SER A 80 -12.55 2.39 2.74
CA SER A 80 -11.58 3.49 2.71
C SER A 80 -11.13 3.78 1.28
N ARG A 81 -10.84 2.74 0.50
CA ARG A 81 -10.46 2.83 -0.92
C ARG A 81 -11.57 3.43 -1.77
N THR A 82 -12.83 3.05 -1.51
CA THR A 82 -14.02 3.56 -2.19
C THR A 82 -14.21 5.04 -1.91
N TRP A 83 -14.07 5.48 -0.66
CA TRP A 83 -14.19 6.90 -0.29
C TRP A 83 -13.14 7.80 -0.95
N ILE A 84 -11.96 7.28 -1.32
CA ILE A 84 -10.98 8.06 -2.10
C ILE A 84 -11.59 8.58 -3.41
N ASP A 85 -12.42 7.75 -4.06
CA ASP A 85 -13.08 8.10 -5.32
C ASP A 85 -14.42 8.81 -5.09
N GLU A 86 -15.28 8.28 -4.21
CA GLU A 86 -16.61 8.84 -3.97
C GLU A 86 -16.56 10.28 -3.44
N TRP A 87 -15.63 10.56 -2.53
CA TRP A 87 -15.48 11.89 -1.93
C TRP A 87 -14.45 12.75 -2.67
N ARG A 88 -14.00 12.30 -3.84
CA ARG A 88 -13.02 13.00 -4.69
C ARG A 88 -11.72 13.33 -3.96
N LEU A 89 -11.34 12.55 -2.94
CA LEU A 89 -10.08 12.73 -2.23
C LEU A 89 -8.89 12.52 -3.17
N GLY A 90 -9.05 11.71 -4.23
CA GLY A 90 -8.04 11.57 -5.28
C GLY A 90 -7.66 12.89 -5.96
N GLN A 91 -8.59 13.83 -6.11
CA GLN A 91 -8.29 15.16 -6.64
C GLN A 91 -7.44 15.97 -5.65
N ILE A 92 -7.80 15.96 -4.37
CA ILE A 92 -7.03 16.65 -3.33
C ILE A 92 -5.60 16.08 -3.23
N ILE A 93 -5.46 14.76 -3.28
CA ILE A 93 -4.16 14.08 -3.26
C ILE A 93 -3.32 14.52 -4.47
N THR A 94 -3.90 14.51 -5.67
CA THR A 94 -3.15 14.92 -6.88
C THR A 94 -2.76 16.40 -6.86
N ASP A 95 -3.63 17.29 -6.38
CA ASP A 95 -3.30 18.72 -6.20
C ASP A 95 -2.12 18.92 -5.23
N VAL A 96 -2.08 18.15 -4.13
CA VAL A 96 -0.93 18.15 -3.20
C VAL A 96 0.33 17.63 -3.88
N LEU A 97 0.24 16.55 -4.66
CA LEU A 97 1.39 15.99 -5.37
C LEU A 97 1.94 16.96 -6.42
N TYR A 98 1.08 17.72 -7.11
CA TYR A 98 1.50 18.80 -8.02
C TYR A 98 2.22 19.92 -7.27
N ALA A 99 1.72 20.33 -6.11
CA ALA A 99 2.39 21.31 -5.27
C ALA A 99 3.77 20.84 -4.77
N LEU A 100 3.97 19.52 -4.67
CA LEU A 100 5.26 18.88 -4.35
C LEU A 100 6.13 18.60 -5.59
N GLY A 101 5.75 19.12 -6.77
CA GLY A 101 6.55 19.06 -7.98
C GLY A 101 6.37 17.79 -8.83
N ALA A 102 5.31 17.00 -8.60
CA ALA A 102 4.95 15.93 -9.54
C ALA A 102 4.46 16.50 -10.86
N ASP A 103 4.74 15.80 -11.97
CA ASP A 103 4.01 15.96 -13.22
C ASP A 103 2.75 15.08 -13.23
N GLU A 104 1.91 15.22 -14.25
CA GLU A 104 0.66 14.45 -14.36
C GLU A 104 0.87 12.92 -14.31
N PRO A 105 1.80 12.32 -15.07
CA PRO A 105 2.06 10.88 -14.99
C PRO A 105 2.48 10.43 -13.59
N ARG A 106 3.37 11.19 -12.93
CA ARG A 106 3.86 10.84 -11.59
C ARG A 106 2.78 11.03 -10.52
N ALA A 107 2.00 12.10 -10.59
CA ALA A 107 0.88 12.32 -9.67
C ALA A 107 -0.17 11.22 -9.81
N TRP A 108 -0.50 10.84 -11.05
CA TRP A 108 -1.40 9.72 -11.33
C TRP A 108 -0.84 8.41 -10.75
N GLN A 109 0.43 8.08 -11.01
CA GLN A 109 1.07 6.87 -10.50
C GLN A 109 1.09 6.84 -8.97
N THR A 110 1.42 7.95 -8.31
CA THR A 110 1.42 8.04 -6.85
C THR A 110 0.01 7.91 -6.28
N LEU A 111 -1.02 8.48 -6.91
CA LEU A 111 -2.42 8.25 -6.51
C LEU A 111 -2.82 6.77 -6.62
N GLN A 112 -2.43 6.09 -7.70
CA GLN A 112 -2.68 4.65 -7.83
C GLN A 112 -1.96 3.86 -6.74
N LEU A 113 -0.73 4.22 -6.38
CA LEU A 113 -0.03 3.59 -5.26
C LEU A 113 -0.74 3.83 -3.93
N VAL A 114 -1.23 5.04 -3.65
CA VAL A 114 -2.05 5.31 -2.44
C VAL A 114 -3.26 4.40 -2.38
N LYS A 115 -3.98 4.29 -3.50
CA LYS A 115 -5.12 3.39 -3.65
C LYS A 115 -4.75 1.93 -3.35
N GLN A 116 -3.66 1.43 -3.93
CA GLN A 116 -3.22 0.05 -3.70
C GLN A 116 -2.72 -0.19 -2.28
N MET A 117 -1.99 0.76 -1.70
CA MET A 117 -1.61 0.71 -0.29
C MET A 117 -2.84 0.66 0.63
N THR A 118 -3.94 1.33 0.27
CA THR A 118 -5.21 1.26 1.03
C THR A 118 -5.92 -0.08 0.84
N SER A 119 -6.02 -0.60 -0.38
CA SER A 119 -6.66 -1.89 -0.66
C SER A 119 -5.94 -3.05 0.02
N TYR A 120 -4.61 -3.03 0.00
CA TYR A 120 -3.76 -4.08 0.55
C TYR A 120 -3.22 -3.72 1.94
N GLN A 121 -3.80 -2.77 2.67
CA GLN A 121 -3.23 -2.27 3.94
C GLN A 121 -3.09 -3.33 5.04
N GLU A 122 -3.81 -4.45 4.91
CA GLU A 122 -3.84 -5.59 5.82
C GLU A 122 -3.23 -6.87 5.21
N TRP A 123 -2.51 -6.78 4.09
CA TRP A 123 -2.02 -7.95 3.34
C TRP A 123 -1.22 -8.93 4.20
N PHE A 124 -0.48 -8.42 5.17
CA PHE A 124 0.36 -9.22 6.07
C PHE A 124 -0.44 -9.88 7.20
N ARG A 125 -1.66 -9.40 7.52
CA ARG A 125 -2.53 -10.04 8.51
C ARG A 125 -3.33 -11.22 7.92
N ALA A 126 -3.49 -11.27 6.60
CA ALA A 126 -4.12 -12.37 5.88
C ALA A 126 -3.15 -13.56 5.68
N PRO A 127 -3.33 -14.72 6.35
CA PRO A 127 -2.41 -15.85 6.24
C PRO A 127 -2.20 -16.37 4.82
N GLU A 128 -3.24 -16.31 3.99
CA GLU A 128 -3.21 -16.71 2.59
C GLU A 128 -2.30 -15.81 1.75
N LEU A 129 -2.27 -14.49 2.02
CA LEU A 129 -1.41 -13.53 1.31
C LEU A 129 0.03 -13.55 1.83
N ARG A 130 0.29 -14.22 2.95
CA ARG A 130 1.65 -14.48 3.46
C ARG A 130 2.38 -15.63 2.74
N GLN A 131 1.87 -16.04 1.58
CA GLN A 131 2.57 -16.94 0.65
C GLN A 131 2.97 -16.14 -0.60
N PRO A 132 4.25 -16.14 -1.02
CA PRO A 132 4.71 -15.39 -2.20
C PRO A 132 3.84 -15.59 -3.45
N ALA A 133 3.49 -16.85 -3.72
CA ALA A 133 2.64 -17.23 -4.84
C ALA A 133 1.24 -16.61 -4.78
N ARG A 134 0.62 -16.61 -3.60
CA ARG A 134 -0.74 -16.10 -3.40
C ARG A 134 -0.79 -14.58 -3.42
N LEU A 135 0.24 -13.92 -2.89
CA LEU A 135 0.38 -12.47 -3.03
C LEU A 135 0.50 -12.08 -4.50
N VAL A 136 1.36 -12.77 -5.26
CA VAL A 136 1.50 -12.56 -6.71
C VAL A 136 0.19 -12.80 -7.45
N GLU A 137 -0.52 -13.90 -7.14
CA GLU A 137 -1.80 -14.22 -7.75
C GLU A 137 -2.83 -13.11 -7.49
N ALA A 138 -2.95 -12.66 -6.24
CA ALA A 138 -3.86 -11.58 -5.84
C ALA A 138 -3.53 -10.26 -6.56
N LEU A 139 -2.26 -9.87 -6.61
CA LEU A 139 -1.82 -8.65 -7.29
C LEU A 139 -2.06 -8.72 -8.80
N LEU A 140 -1.80 -9.86 -9.44
CA LEU A 140 -2.01 -10.02 -10.88
C LEU A 140 -3.47 -10.23 -11.26
N ALA A 141 -4.36 -10.55 -10.32
CA ALA A 141 -5.80 -10.65 -10.55
C ALA A 141 -6.50 -9.29 -10.49
N ASP A 142 -5.94 -8.32 -9.76
CA ASP A 142 -6.47 -6.97 -9.61
C ASP A 142 -6.24 -6.12 -10.88
N SER A 143 -7.31 -5.61 -11.48
CA SER A 143 -7.26 -4.81 -12.70
C SER A 143 -6.56 -3.45 -12.53
N ASP A 144 -6.73 -2.80 -11.37
CA ASP A 144 -6.07 -1.53 -11.06
C ASP A 144 -4.56 -1.77 -10.90
N VAL A 145 -4.16 -2.90 -10.30
CA VAL A 145 -2.75 -3.31 -10.23
C VAL A 145 -2.21 -3.62 -11.63
N GLN A 146 -2.93 -4.37 -12.47
CA GLN A 146 -2.48 -4.64 -13.85
C GLN A 146 -2.24 -3.34 -14.64
N GLN A 147 -3.09 -2.32 -14.46
CA GLN A 147 -2.92 -1.01 -15.08
C GLN A 147 -1.68 -0.30 -14.52
N LEU A 148 -1.49 -0.30 -13.20
CA LEU A 148 -0.30 0.27 -12.54
C LEU A 148 0.99 -0.38 -13.03
N LEU A 149 0.98 -1.70 -13.22
CA LEU A 149 2.11 -2.49 -13.71
C LEU A 149 2.35 -2.36 -15.21
N ARG A 150 1.50 -1.62 -15.93
CA ARG A 150 1.60 -1.37 -17.38
C ARG A 150 1.74 -2.68 -18.17
N ILE A 151 0.95 -3.69 -17.79
CA ILE A 151 1.00 -5.00 -18.43
C ILE A 151 0.71 -4.86 -19.92
N ASN A 152 1.60 -5.39 -20.75
CA ASN A 152 1.49 -5.34 -22.19
C ASN A 152 1.83 -6.68 -22.83
N ARG A 153 1.33 -6.89 -24.06
CA ARG A 153 1.62 -8.08 -24.85
C ARG A 153 2.61 -7.74 -25.95
N TYR A 154 3.73 -8.44 -25.97
CA TYR A 154 4.73 -8.35 -27.03
C TYR A 154 5.07 -9.75 -27.53
N GLN A 155 4.91 -9.98 -28.84
CA GLN A 155 5.14 -11.27 -29.49
C GLN A 155 4.44 -12.46 -28.80
N GLY A 156 3.20 -12.26 -28.35
CA GLY A 156 2.41 -13.29 -27.68
C GLY A 156 2.71 -13.47 -26.19
N VAL A 157 3.76 -12.85 -25.66
CA VAL A 157 4.14 -12.93 -24.24
C VAL A 157 3.64 -11.70 -23.48
N LEU A 158 3.10 -11.91 -22.27
CA LEU A 158 2.70 -10.82 -21.37
C LEU A 158 3.87 -10.40 -20.48
N TRP A 159 4.17 -9.10 -20.50
CA TRP A 159 5.22 -8.47 -19.73
C TRP A 159 4.63 -7.42 -18.80
N PHE A 160 5.23 -7.24 -17.63
CA PHE A 160 4.93 -6.15 -16.72
C PHE A 160 6.17 -5.30 -16.50
N ASP A 161 5.97 -4.04 -16.11
CA ASP A 161 7.08 -3.11 -15.91
C ASP A 161 7.82 -3.39 -14.59
N LYS A 162 9.13 -3.65 -14.69
CA LYS A 162 10.02 -3.88 -13.53
C LYS A 162 9.90 -2.77 -12.49
N GLY A 163 10.07 -1.52 -12.92
CA GLY A 163 10.11 -0.38 -12.00
C GLY A 163 8.80 -0.18 -11.24
N ALA A 164 7.66 -0.35 -11.93
CA ALA A 164 6.34 -0.27 -11.33
C ALA A 164 6.09 -1.40 -10.34
N PHE A 165 6.51 -2.63 -10.66
CA PHE A 165 6.37 -3.79 -9.78
C PHE A 165 7.24 -3.66 -8.52
N ASP A 166 8.52 -3.32 -8.69
CA ASP A 166 9.44 -3.09 -7.58
C ASP A 166 8.92 -1.97 -6.67
N THR A 167 8.42 -0.87 -7.26
CA THR A 167 7.82 0.24 -6.52
C THR A 167 6.59 -0.18 -5.72
N LEU A 168 5.69 -0.97 -6.31
CA LEU A 168 4.49 -1.49 -5.63
C LEU A 168 4.88 -2.36 -4.43
N LEU A 169 5.81 -3.30 -4.61
CA LEU A 169 6.27 -4.18 -3.54
C LEU A 169 6.97 -3.41 -2.42
N THR A 170 7.78 -2.40 -2.75
CA THR A 170 8.35 -1.48 -1.75
C THR A 170 7.25 -0.75 -0.98
N GLN A 171 6.18 -0.28 -1.64
CA GLN A 171 5.06 0.36 -0.94
C GLN A 171 4.33 -0.62 -0.01
N LEU A 172 4.11 -1.87 -0.43
CA LEU A 172 3.50 -2.90 0.44
C LEU A 172 4.36 -3.22 1.66
N LEU A 173 5.69 -3.26 1.51
CA LEU A 173 6.59 -3.38 2.64
C LEU A 173 6.48 -2.16 3.58
N ARG A 174 6.44 -0.94 3.06
CA ARG A 174 6.27 0.28 3.87
C ARG A 174 4.97 0.28 4.67
N VAL A 175 3.88 -0.18 4.06
CA VAL A 175 2.61 -0.40 4.76
C VAL A 175 2.83 -1.36 5.94
N ALA A 176 3.48 -2.50 5.74
CA ALA A 176 3.76 -3.43 6.84
C ALA A 176 4.66 -2.81 7.93
N LEU A 177 5.72 -2.08 7.54
CA LEU A 177 6.62 -1.37 8.47
C LEU A 177 5.88 -0.31 9.31
N VAL A 178 4.93 0.39 8.69
CA VAL A 178 4.14 1.41 9.36
C VAL A 178 3.00 0.82 10.16
N SER A 179 2.51 -0.37 9.86
CA SER A 179 1.38 -0.97 10.59
C SER A 179 1.83 -1.86 11.75
N LEU A 180 2.91 -2.63 11.58
CA LEU A 180 3.44 -3.57 12.59
C LEU A 180 4.44 -2.84 13.51
N HIS A 181 4.13 -2.68 14.79
CA HIS A 181 5.13 -2.34 15.81
C HIS A 181 4.77 -2.87 17.20
N ASP A 182 5.76 -2.89 18.08
CA ASP A 182 5.65 -3.25 19.48
C ASP A 182 4.57 -2.46 20.23
N GLY A 183 3.39 -3.07 20.41
CA GLY A 183 2.26 -2.47 21.11
C GLY A 183 0.94 -2.48 20.33
N THR A 184 1.01 -2.66 19.00
CA THR A 184 -0.18 -2.81 18.12
C THR A 184 -0.26 -4.18 17.45
N ALA A 185 0.82 -4.96 17.46
CA ALA A 185 0.83 -6.31 16.91
C ALA A 185 -0.11 -7.23 17.70
N ALA A 186 -1.09 -7.83 17.00
CA ALA A 186 -1.99 -8.81 17.58
C ALA A 186 -1.29 -10.18 17.70
N ALA A 187 -1.82 -11.05 18.57
CA ALA A 187 -1.36 -12.43 18.64
C ALA A 187 -1.56 -13.11 17.27
N GLY A 188 -0.45 -13.51 16.63
CA GLY A 188 -0.46 -14.13 15.30
C GLY A 188 -0.10 -13.21 14.14
N ASP A 189 0.09 -11.90 14.39
CA ASP A 189 0.69 -10.99 13.40
C ASP A 189 2.11 -11.46 13.06
N PRO A 190 2.54 -11.37 11.78
CA PRO A 190 3.92 -11.65 11.42
C PRO A 190 4.87 -10.61 12.00
N SER A 191 6.12 -11.00 12.19
CA SER A 191 7.20 -10.06 12.39
C SER A 191 7.46 -9.24 11.12
N ILE A 192 7.99 -8.03 11.30
CA ILE A 192 8.44 -7.20 10.17
C ILE A 192 9.46 -7.96 9.30
N ALA A 193 10.35 -8.75 9.91
CA ALA A 193 11.34 -9.53 9.20
C ALA A 193 10.71 -10.59 8.28
N GLU A 194 9.61 -11.23 8.69
CA GLU A 194 8.86 -12.16 7.83
C GLU A 194 8.22 -11.44 6.65
N CYS A 195 7.64 -10.26 6.86
CA CYS A 195 7.09 -9.45 5.76
C CYS A 195 8.18 -9.03 4.77
N ALA A 196 9.32 -8.55 5.26
CA ALA A 196 10.44 -8.15 4.42
C ALA A 196 11.02 -9.33 3.62
N ALA A 197 11.16 -10.50 4.26
CA ALA A 197 11.63 -11.71 3.60
C ALA A 197 10.66 -12.17 2.49
N LEU A 198 9.35 -12.08 2.73
CA LEU A 198 8.34 -12.41 1.72
C LEU A 198 8.42 -11.47 0.52
N ILE A 199 8.49 -10.15 0.76
CA ILE A 199 8.61 -9.15 -0.32
C ILE A 199 9.88 -9.38 -1.15
N ALA A 200 11.01 -9.65 -0.49
CA ALA A 200 12.27 -9.96 -1.17
C ALA A 200 12.17 -11.25 -2.01
N GLN A 201 11.46 -12.28 -1.53
CA GLN A 201 11.20 -13.49 -2.31
C GLN A 201 10.38 -13.20 -3.57
N VAL A 202 9.34 -12.35 -3.48
CA VAL A 202 8.53 -11.96 -4.65
C VAL A 202 9.37 -11.18 -5.66
N GLN A 203 10.21 -10.24 -5.20
CA GLN A 203 11.11 -9.47 -6.06
C GLN A 203 12.09 -10.39 -6.81
N ALA A 204 12.78 -11.28 -6.09
CA ALA A 204 13.72 -12.23 -6.69
C ALA A 204 13.03 -13.17 -7.70
N ALA A 205 11.79 -13.58 -7.42
CA ALA A 205 11.04 -14.41 -8.36
C ALA A 205 10.61 -13.65 -9.63
N ALA A 206 10.28 -12.36 -9.52
CA ALA A 206 10.00 -11.51 -10.68
C ALA A 206 11.25 -11.31 -11.56
N GLU A 207 12.43 -11.15 -10.95
CA GLU A 207 13.72 -11.13 -11.64
C GLU A 207 13.99 -12.45 -12.37
N ASN A 208 13.83 -13.59 -11.69
CA ASN A 208 14.00 -14.92 -12.30
C ASN A 208 12.99 -15.19 -13.43
N ALA A 209 11.77 -14.67 -13.31
CA ALA A 209 10.75 -14.73 -14.36
C ALA A 209 11.05 -13.79 -15.54
N GLY A 210 12.04 -12.90 -15.42
CA GLY A 210 12.36 -11.88 -16.41
C GLY A 210 11.18 -10.93 -16.64
N TYR A 211 10.37 -10.65 -15.61
CA TYR A 211 9.20 -9.78 -15.68
C TYR A 211 8.11 -10.24 -16.67
N GLN A 212 8.02 -11.55 -16.90
CA GLN A 212 6.94 -12.17 -17.68
C GLN A 212 5.83 -12.65 -16.76
N VAL A 213 4.59 -12.27 -17.06
CA VAL A 213 3.40 -12.59 -16.22
C VAL A 213 3.23 -14.09 -16.08
N ASP A 214 3.29 -14.84 -17.18
CA ASP A 214 3.01 -16.27 -17.18
C ASP A 214 4.10 -17.06 -16.43
N LYS A 215 5.37 -16.64 -16.51
CA LYS A 215 6.46 -17.24 -15.74
C LYS A 215 6.35 -16.91 -14.26
N LEU A 216 5.97 -15.68 -13.90
CA LEU A 216 5.84 -15.30 -12.50
C LEU A 216 4.70 -16.10 -11.83
N ARG A 217 3.61 -16.38 -12.54
CA ARG A 217 2.49 -17.21 -12.05
C ARG A 217 2.87 -18.64 -11.71
N THR A 218 3.96 -19.19 -12.24
CA THR A 218 4.36 -20.57 -11.92
C THR A 218 4.83 -20.73 -10.47
N LEU A 219 5.09 -19.63 -9.73
CA LEU A 219 5.32 -19.66 -8.29
C LEU A 219 4.20 -20.38 -7.53
N GLY A 220 2.94 -20.25 -7.95
CA GLY A 220 1.78 -20.85 -7.27
C GLY A 220 1.45 -22.27 -7.67
N GLN A 221 2.28 -22.90 -8.50
CA GLN A 221 2.11 -24.28 -8.95
C GLN A 221 3.06 -25.26 -8.25
N GLY A 222 3.88 -24.77 -7.31
CA GLY A 222 4.86 -25.54 -6.52
C GLY A 222 4.44 -25.75 -5.08
#